data_AF-M0BBY5-F1
#
_entry.id   AF-M0BBY5-F1
#
_cell.length_a   1.000
_cell.length_b   1.000
_cell.length_c   1.000
_cell.angle_alpha   90.00
_cell.angle_beta   90.00
_cell.angle_gamma   90.00
#
_symmetry.space_group_name_H-M   'P 1'
#
loop_
_entity.id
_entity.type
_entity.pdbx_description
1 polymer ?
#
loop_
_entity_poly.entity_id
_entity_poly.type
_entity_poly.pdbx_seq_one_letter_code
_entity_poly.pdbx_strand_id
1 'polypeptide(L)'
;MRRQLLLSSVLGPIQKRIRGNDGEYVMDADWDNLIILDGCRYDLFTQIYAKNSLDGELSRFQSRGSSSPEFLSENFEGRTHNDTVYVTANPHEKRILDDAFYDTDRAWIDDWDDEAGTVLPAVLSERARSAHDTYPNKRLIAHFMQPHVPFIGETQLDVDSDITSGLRDMMLEDSMDDAPGFVWEELQNGEIEEGVFWEAYRDNLIRVLEEAVPLAEDLPGKTVITADHGNALGEWATPFPVPVYFHPTNIRMPELNTVPWFVPPYTERKQIVRSGDAPEETIETPTAADESAESDESDVEERLSALGYAD
;
A
#
# COMPACT_ATOMS: atom_id res chain seq x y z
N MET A 1 -13.62 -10.97 11.80
CA MET A 1 -14.60 -9.94 11.37
C MET A 1 -15.31 -9.12 12.47
N ARG A 2 -16.18 -9.70 13.33
CA ARG A 2 -17.07 -8.92 14.25
C ARG A 2 -16.36 -7.97 15.24
N ARG A 3 -15.15 -8.30 15.70
CA ARG A 3 -14.36 -7.46 16.62
C ARG A 3 -13.68 -6.27 15.93
N GLN A 4 -13.17 -6.44 14.71
CA GLN A 4 -12.58 -5.33 13.95
C GLN A 4 -13.64 -4.30 13.57
N LEU A 5 -14.81 -4.75 13.10
CA LEU A 5 -15.95 -3.85 12.86
C LEU A 5 -16.35 -3.09 14.14
N LEU A 6 -16.30 -3.74 15.31
CA LEU A 6 -16.50 -3.09 16.62
C LEU A 6 -15.38 -2.08 16.95
N LEU A 7 -14.12 -2.39 16.67
CA LEU A 7 -13.00 -1.46 16.85
C LEU A 7 -13.17 -0.23 15.95
N SER A 8 -13.38 -0.42 14.65
CA SER A 8 -13.55 0.66 13.68
C SER A 8 -14.81 1.48 13.94
N SER A 9 -15.91 0.88 14.43
CA SER A 9 -17.17 1.60 14.67
C SER A 9 -17.31 2.24 16.06
N VAL A 10 -16.49 1.82 17.03
CA VAL A 10 -16.56 2.33 18.41
C VAL A 10 -15.27 3.04 18.81
N LEU A 11 -14.13 2.34 18.73
CA LEU A 11 -12.86 2.87 19.21
C LEU A 11 -12.35 3.99 18.29
N GLY A 12 -12.44 3.80 16.97
CA GLY A 12 -12.00 4.81 16.00
C GLY A 12 -12.72 6.16 16.16
N PRO A 13 -14.07 6.20 16.20
CA PRO A 13 -14.81 7.44 16.45
C PRO A 13 -14.48 8.09 17.80
N ILE A 14 -14.20 7.30 18.83
CA ILE A 14 -13.77 7.83 20.14
C ILE A 14 -12.38 8.47 20.02
N GLN A 15 -11.42 7.78 19.44
CA GLN A 15 -10.07 8.32 19.22
C GLN A 15 -10.11 9.58 18.34
N LYS A 16 -10.88 9.57 17.24
CA LYS A 16 -11.10 10.74 16.38
C LYS A 16 -11.70 11.92 17.14
N ARG A 17 -12.63 11.68 18.08
CA ARG A 17 -13.17 12.74 18.95
C ARG A 17 -12.18 13.26 19.99
N ILE A 18 -11.29 12.41 20.51
CA ILE A 18 -10.33 12.79 21.56
C ILE A 18 -9.12 13.50 20.96
N ARG A 19 -8.55 12.97 19.89
CA ARG A 19 -7.25 13.39 19.32
C ARG A 19 -7.34 13.93 17.90
N GLY A 20 -8.41 13.61 17.15
CA GLY A 20 -8.48 13.89 15.72
C GLY A 20 -7.56 12.99 14.90
N ASN A 21 -7.34 13.38 13.63
CA ASN A 21 -6.30 12.82 12.77
C ASN A 21 -5.09 13.77 12.82
N ASP A 22 -4.02 13.36 13.51
CA ASP A 22 -2.79 14.11 13.70
C ASP A 22 -1.70 13.77 12.66
N GLY A 23 -2.04 12.99 11.63
CA GLY A 23 -1.13 12.66 10.53
C GLY A 23 -0.87 13.83 9.59
N GLU A 24 0.21 13.73 8.83
CA GLU A 24 0.68 14.71 7.86
C GLU A 24 0.18 14.37 6.45
N TYR A 25 -0.20 15.38 5.66
CA TYR A 25 -0.60 15.16 4.27
C TYR A 25 0.63 14.81 3.44
N VAL A 26 0.62 13.66 2.76
CA VAL A 26 1.79 13.22 1.96
C VAL A 26 2.11 14.20 0.85
N MET A 27 1.09 14.85 0.26
CA MET A 27 1.29 15.83 -0.82
C MET A 27 1.96 17.14 -0.38
N ASP A 28 1.91 17.46 0.91
CA ASP A 28 2.56 18.65 1.50
C ASP A 28 4.05 18.40 1.81
N ALA A 29 4.48 17.14 1.83
CA ALA A 29 5.87 16.78 2.03
C ALA A 29 6.73 17.03 0.77
N ASP A 30 8.01 17.32 0.98
CA ASP A 30 8.97 17.61 -0.08
C ASP A 30 9.53 16.31 -0.68
N TRP A 31 9.03 15.92 -1.86
CA TRP A 31 9.49 14.78 -2.65
C TRP A 31 9.12 14.96 -4.13
N ASP A 32 9.92 14.35 -5.00
CA ASP A 32 9.67 14.28 -6.45
C ASP A 32 9.07 12.92 -6.84
N ASN A 33 9.50 11.84 -6.17
CA ASN A 33 8.94 10.51 -6.29
C ASN A 33 8.54 9.98 -4.89
N LEU A 34 7.36 9.41 -4.78
CA LEU A 34 6.86 8.78 -3.55
C LEU A 34 6.56 7.32 -3.83
N ILE A 35 7.35 6.43 -3.25
CA ILE A 35 7.10 5.00 -3.25
C ILE A 35 6.35 4.66 -1.97
N ILE A 36 5.13 4.15 -2.11
CA ILE A 36 4.24 3.79 -1.02
C ILE A 36 4.15 2.27 -0.96
N LEU A 37 4.41 1.70 0.22
CA LEU A 37 4.09 0.32 0.56
C LEU A 37 2.71 0.29 1.22
N ASP A 38 1.82 -0.64 0.86
CA ASP A 38 0.44 -0.79 1.43
C ASP A 38 0.40 -1.09 2.93
N GLY A 39 1.54 -1.19 3.60
CA GLY A 39 1.56 -1.19 5.04
C GLY A 39 2.93 -1.59 5.56
N CYS A 40 3.62 -0.71 6.26
CA CYS A 40 4.95 -0.99 6.77
C CYS A 40 5.14 -0.58 8.22
N ARG A 41 5.49 -1.58 9.04
CA ARG A 41 5.90 -1.35 10.42
C ARG A 41 7.24 -0.62 10.49
N TYR A 42 7.24 0.57 11.10
CA TYR A 42 8.45 1.41 11.24
C TYR A 42 9.61 0.68 11.92
N ASP A 43 9.34 -0.07 12.99
CA ASP A 43 10.34 -0.81 13.73
C ASP A 43 10.93 -1.99 12.92
N LEU A 44 10.10 -2.66 12.11
CA LEU A 44 10.59 -3.69 11.20
C LEU A 44 11.43 -3.10 10.07
N PHE A 45 10.97 -2.01 9.45
CA PHE A 45 11.76 -1.29 8.45
C PHE A 45 13.10 -0.83 9.03
N THR A 46 13.11 -0.30 10.25
CA THR A 46 14.35 0.13 10.94
C THR A 46 15.32 -1.04 11.12
N GLN A 47 14.82 -2.25 11.44
CA GLN A 47 15.67 -3.44 11.54
C GLN A 47 16.28 -3.80 10.19
N ILE A 48 15.50 -3.78 9.11
CA ILE A 48 15.98 -4.09 7.76
C ILE A 48 16.97 -3.03 7.29
N TYR A 49 16.65 -1.74 7.46
CA TYR A 49 17.52 -0.60 7.19
C TYR A 49 18.90 -0.77 7.83
N ALA A 50 18.94 -1.08 9.14
CA ALA A 50 20.19 -1.29 9.87
C ALA A 50 20.92 -2.58 9.43
N LYS A 51 20.19 -3.68 9.24
CA LYS A 51 20.77 -4.98 8.87
C LYS A 51 21.40 -4.95 7.47
N ASN A 52 20.74 -4.30 6.52
CA ASN A 52 21.17 -4.22 5.13
C ASN A 52 22.05 -3.00 4.85
N SER A 53 22.26 -2.13 5.84
CA SER A 53 23.06 -0.90 5.71
C SER A 53 22.60 -0.05 4.52
N LEU A 54 21.28 0.14 4.40
CA LEU A 54 20.70 0.95 3.33
C LEU A 54 21.25 2.39 3.42
N ASP A 55 21.75 2.92 2.32
CA ASP A 55 22.29 4.27 2.28
C ASP A 55 21.15 5.30 2.23
N GLY A 56 21.34 6.46 2.88
CA GLY A 56 20.32 7.50 3.00
C GLY A 56 19.74 7.69 4.40
N GLU A 57 18.71 8.51 4.50
CA GLU A 57 18.16 9.00 5.77
C GLU A 57 16.83 8.33 6.10
N LEU A 58 16.77 7.59 7.22
CA LEU A 58 15.52 7.04 7.76
C LEU A 58 14.98 7.93 8.88
N SER A 59 13.73 8.33 8.75
CA SER A 59 12.98 9.08 9.76
C SER A 59 11.55 8.52 9.89
N ARG A 60 10.74 9.10 10.78
CA ARG A 60 9.34 8.71 10.96
C ARG A 60 8.44 9.69 10.24
N PHE A 61 7.37 9.19 9.66
CA PHE A 61 6.26 10.00 9.16
C PHE A 61 4.96 9.54 9.81
N GLN A 62 4.09 10.51 10.14
CA GLN A 62 2.80 10.21 10.75
C GLN A 62 1.75 10.13 9.65
N SER A 63 1.40 8.92 9.23
CA SER A 63 0.37 8.69 8.24
C SER A 63 -1.01 9.14 8.72
N ARG A 64 -1.82 9.63 7.78
CA ARG A 64 -3.21 9.99 7.99
C ARG A 64 -4.16 8.78 7.96
N GLY A 65 -3.72 7.66 7.41
CA GLY A 65 -4.50 6.41 7.35
C GLY A 65 -3.99 5.38 8.36
N SER A 66 -4.91 4.56 8.88
CA SER A 66 -4.57 3.29 9.53
C SER A 66 -4.92 2.08 8.67
N SER A 67 -5.43 2.32 7.46
CA SER A 67 -5.73 1.37 6.39
C SER A 67 -5.65 2.09 5.03
N SER A 68 -5.43 1.38 3.92
CA SER A 68 -5.31 1.98 2.58
C SER A 68 -6.53 2.83 2.21
N PRO A 69 -7.79 2.40 2.45
CA PRO A 69 -8.95 3.24 2.18
C PRO A 69 -8.94 4.57 2.93
N GLU A 70 -8.57 4.58 4.22
CA GLU A 70 -8.47 5.81 5.00
C GLU A 70 -7.31 6.68 4.51
N PHE A 71 -6.17 6.08 4.16
CA PHE A 71 -5.03 6.81 3.61
C PHE A 71 -5.39 7.51 2.30
N LEU A 72 -6.03 6.81 1.37
CA LEU A 72 -6.44 7.35 0.07
C LEU A 72 -7.46 8.48 0.24
N SER A 73 -8.50 8.25 1.05
CA SER A 73 -9.53 9.25 1.35
C SER A 73 -8.94 10.49 2.02
N GLU A 74 -8.16 10.33 3.07
CA GLU A 74 -7.63 11.46 3.83
C GLU A 74 -6.59 12.27 3.06
N ASN A 75 -5.85 11.67 2.12
CA ASN A 75 -4.81 12.38 1.37
C ASN A 75 -5.29 12.97 0.02
N PHE A 76 -6.19 12.28 -0.68
CA PHE A 76 -6.45 12.57 -2.10
C PHE A 76 -7.93 12.79 -2.46
N GLU A 77 -8.88 12.23 -1.72
CA GLU A 77 -10.31 12.34 -2.06
C GLU A 77 -10.78 13.81 -2.09
N GLY A 78 -11.51 14.16 -3.16
CA GLY A 78 -12.00 15.52 -3.39
C GLY A 78 -10.90 16.55 -3.68
N ARG A 79 -9.68 16.11 -4.02
CA ARG A 79 -8.54 16.97 -4.39
C ARG A 79 -8.04 16.64 -5.79
N THR A 80 -7.32 17.58 -6.38
CA THR A 80 -6.75 17.44 -7.72
C THR A 80 -5.25 17.69 -7.70
N HIS A 81 -4.51 16.80 -8.34
CA HIS A 81 -3.05 16.70 -8.35
C HIS A 81 -2.53 16.59 -9.79
N ASN A 82 -2.81 17.62 -10.60
CA ASN A 82 -2.45 17.69 -12.04
C ASN A 82 -0.94 17.80 -12.34
N ASP A 83 -0.10 17.79 -11.32
CA ASP A 83 1.35 17.69 -11.41
C ASP A 83 1.88 16.30 -11.07
N THR A 84 1.01 15.33 -10.80
CA THR A 84 1.37 14.04 -10.24
C THR A 84 0.77 12.89 -11.05
N VAL A 85 1.59 11.89 -11.35
CA VAL A 85 1.19 10.61 -11.96
C VAL A 85 1.16 9.54 -10.87
N TYR A 86 0.13 8.69 -10.89
CA TYR A 86 -0.10 7.68 -9.86
C TYR A 86 -0.09 6.28 -10.46
N VAL A 87 0.93 5.48 -10.14
CA VAL A 87 1.08 4.09 -10.58
C VAL A 87 0.73 3.19 -9.41
N THR A 88 -0.25 2.29 -9.55
CA THR A 88 -0.78 1.55 -8.40
C THR A 88 -1.13 0.10 -8.69
N ALA A 89 -0.77 -0.75 -7.72
CA ALA A 89 -1.22 -2.14 -7.61
C ALA A 89 -2.43 -2.29 -6.68
N ASN A 90 -2.95 -1.21 -6.08
CA ASN A 90 -4.00 -1.25 -5.07
C ASN A 90 -5.39 -0.93 -5.68
N PRO A 91 -6.33 -1.89 -5.75
CA PRO A 91 -7.66 -1.67 -6.32
C PRO A 91 -8.56 -0.72 -5.53
N HIS A 92 -8.25 -0.41 -4.26
CA HIS A 92 -9.01 0.57 -3.48
C HIS A 92 -8.98 1.96 -4.10
N GLU A 93 -7.95 2.29 -4.90
CA GLU A 93 -7.88 3.56 -5.61
C GLU A 93 -9.16 3.84 -6.40
N LYS A 94 -9.64 2.87 -7.18
CA LYS A 94 -10.82 3.06 -8.03
C LYS A 94 -12.12 3.28 -7.26
N ARG A 95 -12.20 2.79 -6.02
CA ARG A 95 -13.37 3.00 -5.15
C ARG A 95 -13.39 4.39 -4.51
N ILE A 96 -12.26 5.10 -4.48
CA ILE A 96 -12.07 6.27 -3.61
C ILE A 96 -11.64 7.51 -4.41
N LEU A 97 -10.83 7.33 -5.45
CA LEU A 97 -10.24 8.41 -6.22
C LEU A 97 -10.93 8.52 -7.58
N ASP A 98 -11.65 9.64 -7.77
CA ASP A 98 -12.23 10.03 -9.05
C ASP A 98 -11.28 11.01 -9.77
N ASP A 99 -10.47 10.54 -10.72
CA ASP A 99 -9.56 11.34 -11.58
C ASP A 99 -8.75 12.41 -10.83
N ALA A 100 -8.24 12.04 -9.65
CA ALA A 100 -7.54 12.96 -8.76
C ALA A 100 -6.14 13.37 -9.29
N PHE A 101 -5.57 12.62 -10.23
CA PHE A 101 -4.19 12.77 -10.69
C PHE A 101 -4.12 13.21 -12.16
N TYR A 102 -2.93 13.65 -12.59
CA TYR A 102 -2.71 13.95 -14.00
C TYR A 102 -2.90 12.73 -14.89
N ASP A 103 -2.42 11.58 -14.41
CA ASP A 103 -2.59 10.28 -15.03
C ASP A 103 -2.55 9.19 -13.93
N THR A 104 -3.28 8.11 -14.13
CA THR A 104 -3.31 6.97 -13.21
C THR A 104 -3.08 5.66 -13.98
N ASP A 105 -1.93 5.05 -13.73
CA ASP A 105 -1.57 3.73 -14.25
C ASP A 105 -1.99 2.64 -13.24
N ARG A 106 -2.95 1.79 -13.64
CA ARG A 106 -3.58 0.79 -12.78
C ARG A 106 -3.07 -0.61 -13.11
N ALA A 107 -1.89 -0.94 -12.61
CA ALA A 107 -1.25 -2.26 -12.79
C ALA A 107 -2.13 -3.44 -12.37
N TRP A 108 -2.99 -3.22 -11.37
CA TRP A 108 -3.91 -4.27 -10.92
C TRP A 108 -4.97 -4.62 -11.96
N ILE A 109 -5.20 -3.83 -13.02
CA ILE A 109 -6.20 -4.13 -14.05
C ILE A 109 -5.72 -5.18 -15.04
N ASP A 110 -4.48 -5.07 -15.50
CA ASP A 110 -3.97 -5.76 -16.68
C ASP A 110 -2.63 -6.50 -16.46
N ASP A 111 -1.98 -6.30 -15.31
CA ASP A 111 -0.75 -6.99 -14.91
C ASP A 111 -0.89 -7.69 -13.54
N TRP A 112 -2.10 -8.21 -13.28
CA TRP A 112 -2.36 -9.07 -12.12
C TRP A 112 -1.72 -10.46 -12.33
N ASP A 113 -1.01 -10.97 -11.32
CA ASP A 113 -0.47 -12.32 -11.34
C ASP A 113 -1.43 -13.26 -10.57
N ASP A 114 -2.12 -14.13 -11.30
CA ASP A 114 -3.11 -15.07 -10.75
C ASP A 114 -2.48 -16.11 -9.80
N GLU A 115 -1.22 -16.49 -10.02
CA GLU A 115 -0.52 -17.45 -9.16
C GLU A 115 -0.11 -16.80 -7.84
N ALA A 116 0.38 -15.57 -7.91
CA ALA A 116 0.77 -14.80 -6.74
C ALA A 116 -0.42 -14.15 -6.01
N GLY A 117 -1.57 -13.99 -6.68
CA GLY A 117 -2.76 -13.31 -6.14
C GLY A 117 -2.53 -11.81 -5.91
N THR A 118 -1.62 -11.18 -6.66
CA THR A 118 -1.26 -9.77 -6.52
C THR A 118 -0.46 -9.28 -7.73
N VAL A 119 -0.23 -7.97 -7.86
CA VAL A 119 0.77 -7.45 -8.79
C VAL A 119 2.16 -7.61 -8.18
N LEU A 120 3.11 -8.16 -8.93
CA LEU A 120 4.47 -8.37 -8.46
C LEU A 120 5.22 -7.02 -8.32
N PRO A 121 6.08 -6.85 -7.28
CA PRO A 121 6.90 -5.64 -7.11
C PRO A 121 7.72 -5.23 -8.33
N ALA A 122 8.31 -6.20 -9.04
CA ALA A 122 9.10 -5.93 -10.24
C ALA A 122 8.26 -5.30 -11.35
N VAL A 123 7.04 -5.81 -11.56
CA VAL A 123 6.11 -5.29 -12.56
C VAL A 123 5.71 -3.86 -12.26
N LEU A 124 5.35 -3.56 -11.01
CA LEU A 124 4.98 -2.19 -10.62
C LEU A 124 6.18 -1.23 -10.75
N SER A 125 7.39 -1.71 -10.46
CA SER A 125 8.61 -0.91 -10.60
C SER A 125 8.88 -0.55 -12.07
N GLU A 126 8.73 -1.50 -12.99
CA GLU A 126 8.87 -1.24 -14.43
C GLU A 126 7.80 -0.28 -14.96
N ARG A 127 6.56 -0.40 -14.47
CA ARG A 127 5.50 0.58 -14.78
C ARG A 127 5.83 1.97 -14.25
N ALA A 128 6.37 2.08 -13.03
CA ALA A 128 6.82 3.35 -12.48
C ALA A 128 7.95 4.00 -13.29
N ARG A 129 8.91 3.21 -13.81
CA ARG A 129 9.93 3.70 -14.75
C ARG A 129 9.30 4.19 -16.06
N SER A 130 8.39 3.41 -16.63
CA SER A 130 7.69 3.76 -17.88
C SER A 130 6.85 5.04 -17.74
N ALA A 131 6.16 5.21 -16.62
CA ALA A 131 5.41 6.41 -16.29
C ALA A 131 6.34 7.63 -16.15
N HIS A 132 7.53 7.47 -15.55
CA HIS A 132 8.52 8.53 -15.49
C HIS A 132 9.04 8.93 -16.88
N ASP A 133 9.38 7.95 -17.73
CA ASP A 133 9.86 8.20 -19.10
C ASP A 133 8.82 8.94 -19.94
N THR A 134 7.54 8.62 -19.73
CA THR A 134 6.40 9.27 -20.40
C THR A 134 6.15 10.68 -19.86
N TYR A 135 6.28 10.88 -18.55
CA TYR A 135 5.97 12.14 -17.85
C TYR A 135 7.13 12.63 -16.96
N PRO A 136 8.29 13.00 -17.54
CA PRO A 136 9.51 13.24 -16.78
C PRO A 136 9.45 14.48 -15.87
N ASN A 137 8.55 15.41 -16.16
CA ASN A 137 8.31 16.66 -15.43
C ASN A 137 7.12 16.59 -14.46
N LYS A 138 6.60 15.40 -14.16
CA LYS A 138 5.57 15.18 -13.15
C LYS A 138 6.18 14.55 -11.90
N ARG A 139 5.53 14.79 -10.76
CA ARG A 139 5.73 14.00 -9.55
C ARG A 139 5.22 12.59 -9.84
N LEU A 140 5.83 11.59 -9.22
CA LEU A 140 5.44 10.20 -9.39
C LEU A 140 5.07 9.60 -8.04
N ILE A 141 3.93 8.93 -7.97
CA ILE A 141 3.59 8.03 -6.87
C ILE A 141 3.60 6.61 -7.42
N ALA A 142 4.29 5.68 -6.75
CA ALA A 142 4.25 4.25 -7.03
C ALA A 142 3.76 3.51 -5.78
N HIS A 143 2.58 2.90 -5.84
CA HIS A 143 1.92 2.30 -4.68
C HIS A 143 1.84 0.77 -4.78
N PHE A 144 2.77 0.12 -4.08
CA PHE A 144 2.96 -1.33 -3.99
C PHE A 144 1.96 -1.96 -3.02
N MET A 145 1.52 -3.18 -3.33
CA MET A 145 0.72 -3.98 -2.39
C MET A 145 1.58 -4.59 -1.28
N GLN A 146 2.86 -4.85 -1.51
CA GLN A 146 3.71 -5.47 -0.50
C GLN A 146 4.16 -4.41 0.53
N PRO A 147 4.32 -4.80 1.81
CA PRO A 147 4.38 -6.17 2.33
C PRO A 147 3.04 -6.78 2.76
N HIS A 148 1.89 -6.22 2.36
CA HIS A 148 0.58 -6.84 2.62
C HIS A 148 0.49 -8.26 2.05
N VAL A 149 -0.43 -9.07 2.59
CA VAL A 149 -0.77 -10.38 1.99
C VAL A 149 -1.33 -10.20 0.58
N PRO A 150 -1.14 -11.18 -0.32
CA PRO A 150 -0.45 -12.46 -0.14
C PRO A 150 1.06 -12.34 0.05
N PHE A 151 1.63 -13.23 0.87
CA PHE A 151 3.07 -13.26 1.13
C PHE A 151 3.81 -13.98 0.01
N ILE A 152 4.49 -13.21 -0.83
CA ILE A 152 5.26 -13.71 -1.97
C ILE A 152 6.75 -13.87 -1.64
N GLY A 153 7.12 -13.79 -0.36
CA GLY A 153 8.50 -13.97 0.12
C GLY A 153 8.97 -15.43 0.16
N GLU A 154 10.14 -15.67 0.77
CA GLU A 154 10.66 -17.03 1.02
C GLU A 154 9.77 -17.79 2.00
N THR A 155 9.41 -17.15 3.11
CA THR A 155 8.40 -17.66 4.03
C THR A 155 7.02 -17.41 3.43
N GLN A 156 6.51 -18.45 2.80
CA GLN A 156 5.11 -18.53 2.42
C GLN A 156 4.33 -19.12 3.60
N LEU A 157 3.17 -18.55 3.91
CA LEU A 157 2.21 -19.22 4.77
C LEU A 157 1.62 -20.36 3.94
N ASP A 158 2.20 -21.54 4.08
CA ASP A 158 1.79 -22.75 3.37
C ASP A 158 0.44 -23.18 3.93
N VAL A 159 -0.62 -22.88 3.17
CA VAL A 159 -2.00 -23.27 3.50
C VAL A 159 -2.24 -24.74 3.16
N ASP A 160 -1.23 -25.61 3.29
CA ASP A 160 -1.21 -27.04 2.91
C ASP A 160 -0.79 -27.95 4.09
N SER A 161 -1.09 -27.56 5.34
CA SER A 161 -1.06 -28.49 6.49
C SER A 161 -2.29 -29.42 6.44
N ASP A 162 -2.28 -30.58 7.12
CA ASP A 162 -3.44 -31.51 7.14
C ASP A 162 -4.76 -30.87 7.65
N ILE A 163 -4.71 -29.65 8.20
CA ILE A 163 -5.86 -28.83 8.62
C ILE A 163 -6.50 -28.12 7.41
N THR A 164 -5.74 -27.85 6.35
CA THR A 164 -6.10 -27.01 5.21
C THR A 164 -6.20 -27.78 3.88
N SER A 165 -6.01 -29.11 3.85
CA SER A 165 -6.43 -29.91 2.68
C SER A 165 -7.93 -29.76 2.39
N GLY A 166 -8.74 -29.47 3.43
CA GLY A 166 -10.15 -29.09 3.28
C GLY A 166 -10.34 -27.67 2.74
N LEU A 167 -9.35 -26.80 2.88
CA LEU A 167 -9.33 -25.42 2.40
C LEU A 167 -9.07 -25.36 0.90
N ARG A 168 -8.15 -26.18 0.38
CA ARG A 168 -7.92 -26.35 -1.07
C ARG A 168 -9.13 -26.96 -1.77
N ASP A 169 -9.80 -27.94 -1.15
CA ASP A 169 -11.05 -28.51 -1.67
C ASP A 169 -12.24 -27.52 -1.57
N MET A 170 -12.28 -26.63 -0.57
CA MET A 170 -13.27 -25.53 -0.47
C MET A 170 -13.01 -24.39 -1.46
N MET A 171 -11.74 -24.04 -1.71
CA MET A 171 -11.34 -23.02 -2.69
C MET A 171 -11.61 -23.44 -4.14
N LEU A 172 -11.80 -24.75 -4.40
CA LEU A 172 -12.20 -25.30 -5.69
C LEU A 172 -13.74 -25.40 -5.85
N GLU A 173 -14.51 -25.21 -4.78
CA GLU A 173 -15.99 -25.19 -4.79
C GLU A 173 -16.53 -23.76 -4.53
N ASP A 174 -16.73 -22.98 -5.60
CA ASP A 174 -17.66 -21.83 -5.77
C ASP A 174 -17.90 -20.84 -4.59
N SER A 175 -16.99 -20.74 -3.62
CA SER A 175 -17.10 -19.84 -2.46
C SER A 175 -15.78 -19.12 -2.20
N MET A 176 -15.45 -18.20 -3.11
CA MET A 176 -14.26 -17.33 -3.08
C MET A 176 -14.32 -16.21 -2.01
N ASP A 177 -15.37 -16.13 -1.20
CA ASP A 177 -15.64 -14.94 -0.37
C ASP A 177 -14.88 -14.89 0.98
N ASP A 178 -14.28 -16.00 1.45
CA ASP A 178 -13.76 -16.09 2.84
C ASP A 178 -12.24 -16.38 2.97
N ALA A 179 -11.51 -16.50 1.86
CA ALA A 179 -10.15 -17.07 1.86
C ALA A 179 -9.10 -16.31 2.70
N PRO A 180 -9.00 -14.97 2.67
CA PRO A 180 -8.02 -14.26 3.51
C PRO A 180 -8.58 -13.90 4.88
N GLY A 181 -9.91 -13.75 4.99
CA GLY A 181 -10.66 -13.73 6.26
C GLY A 181 -10.19 -14.80 7.24
N PHE A 182 -9.84 -15.96 6.65
CA PHE A 182 -9.35 -17.15 7.32
C PHE A 182 -7.95 -16.98 7.94
N VAL A 183 -6.94 -16.46 7.22
CA VAL A 183 -5.58 -16.23 7.79
C VAL A 183 -5.65 -15.32 9.03
N TRP A 184 -6.57 -14.37 9.01
CA TRP A 184 -6.82 -13.43 10.10
C TRP A 184 -7.47 -14.07 11.33
N GLU A 185 -8.43 -14.96 11.09
CA GLU A 185 -9.09 -15.73 12.15
C GLU A 185 -8.14 -16.77 12.75
N GLU A 186 -7.34 -17.43 11.91
CA GLU A 186 -6.33 -18.40 12.33
C GLU A 186 -5.25 -17.77 13.22
N LEU A 187 -4.71 -16.60 12.85
CA LEU A 187 -3.74 -15.89 13.71
C LEU A 187 -4.37 -15.49 15.05
N GLN A 188 -5.63 -15.01 15.05
CA GLN A 188 -6.33 -14.62 16.28
C GLN A 188 -6.67 -15.82 17.17
N ASN A 189 -6.96 -16.96 16.57
CA ASN A 189 -7.27 -18.21 17.26
C ASN A 189 -5.99 -18.94 17.72
N GLY A 190 -4.81 -18.48 17.28
CA GLY A 190 -3.52 -19.10 17.57
C GLY A 190 -3.23 -20.35 16.73
N GLU A 191 -3.92 -20.50 15.60
CA GLU A 191 -3.75 -21.56 14.61
C GLU A 191 -2.53 -21.28 13.72
N ILE A 192 -2.22 -19.99 13.48
CA ILE A 192 -0.92 -19.55 12.95
C ILE A 192 -0.09 -18.97 14.11
N GLU A 193 1.17 -19.39 14.22
CA GLU A 193 2.09 -18.81 15.20
C GLU A 193 2.49 -17.39 14.78
N GLU A 194 2.38 -16.42 15.71
CA GLU A 194 2.73 -15.01 15.49
C GLU A 194 4.13 -14.81 14.89
N GLY A 195 5.09 -15.64 15.32
CA GLY A 195 6.45 -15.63 14.78
C GLY A 195 6.52 -15.96 13.29
N VAL A 196 5.73 -16.91 12.83
CA VAL A 196 5.69 -17.34 11.42
C VAL A 196 5.03 -16.26 10.56
N PHE A 197 3.92 -15.66 11.02
CA PHE A 197 3.31 -14.52 10.34
C PHE A 197 4.29 -13.34 10.23
N TRP A 198 5.00 -13.03 11.32
CA TRP A 198 5.97 -11.95 11.32
C TRP A 198 7.16 -12.20 10.40
N GLU A 199 7.59 -13.45 10.26
CA GLU A 199 8.62 -13.86 9.31
C GLU A 199 8.13 -13.71 7.86
N ALA A 200 6.92 -14.17 7.56
CA ALA A 200 6.30 -13.98 6.24
C ALA A 200 6.14 -12.48 5.86
N TYR A 201 5.65 -11.66 6.79
CA TYR A 201 5.53 -10.22 6.61
C TYR A 201 6.90 -9.53 6.41
N ARG A 202 7.92 -9.97 7.16
CA ARG A 202 9.31 -9.52 6.99
C ARG A 202 9.88 -9.89 5.63
N ASP A 203 9.70 -11.13 5.18
CA ASP A 203 10.22 -11.59 3.90
C ASP A 203 9.54 -10.86 2.74
N ASN A 204 8.24 -10.59 2.85
CA ASN A 204 7.52 -9.80 1.87
C ASN A 204 8.02 -8.34 1.84
N LEU A 205 8.38 -7.78 2.99
CA LEU A 205 9.01 -6.46 3.08
C LEU A 205 10.41 -6.46 2.46
N ILE A 206 11.19 -7.52 2.66
CA ILE A 206 12.50 -7.65 2.00
C ILE A 206 12.31 -7.69 0.48
N ARG A 207 11.39 -8.54 -0.01
CA ARG A 207 11.12 -8.71 -1.43
C ARG A 207 10.67 -7.43 -2.13
N VAL A 208 9.81 -6.61 -1.49
CA VAL A 208 9.43 -5.32 -2.08
C VAL A 208 10.57 -4.31 -2.04
N LEU A 209 11.41 -4.32 -1.01
CA LEU A 209 12.57 -3.42 -0.92
C LEU A 209 13.66 -3.76 -1.93
N GLU A 210 13.78 -5.02 -2.36
CA GLU A 210 14.67 -5.44 -3.46
C GLU A 210 14.29 -4.77 -4.80
N GLU A 211 13.05 -4.31 -4.97
CA GLU A 211 12.58 -3.61 -6.17
C GLU A 211 12.43 -2.10 -5.94
N ALA A 212 11.87 -1.69 -4.79
CA ALA A 212 11.62 -0.30 -4.44
C ALA A 212 12.90 0.52 -4.23
N VAL A 213 13.96 -0.07 -3.66
CA VAL A 213 15.23 0.65 -3.46
C VAL A 213 15.93 0.90 -4.80
N PRO A 214 16.14 -0.10 -5.69
CA PRO A 214 16.66 0.18 -7.03
C PRO A 214 15.79 1.14 -7.84
N LEU A 215 14.46 1.03 -7.76
CA LEU A 215 13.56 2.00 -8.39
C LEU A 215 13.84 3.44 -7.90
N ALA A 216 14.06 3.62 -6.60
CA ALA A 216 14.35 4.92 -6.04
C ALA A 216 15.71 5.49 -6.50
N GLU A 217 16.70 4.63 -6.73
CA GLU A 217 18.02 4.99 -7.26
C GLU A 217 17.98 5.34 -8.76
N ASP A 218 17.13 4.64 -9.53
CA ASP A 218 16.98 4.84 -10.97
C ASP A 218 16.21 6.13 -11.31
N LEU A 219 15.22 6.50 -10.48
CA LEU A 219 14.39 7.67 -10.71
C LEU A 219 15.13 8.96 -10.37
N PRO A 220 15.21 9.95 -11.29
CA PRO A 220 15.78 11.25 -10.97
C PRO A 220 14.88 11.98 -9.98
N GLY A 221 15.48 12.83 -9.14
CA GLY A 221 14.75 13.58 -8.12
C GLY A 221 14.88 13.01 -6.72
N LYS A 222 14.28 13.73 -5.76
CA LYS A 222 14.19 13.27 -4.37
C LYS A 222 13.12 12.19 -4.26
N THR A 223 13.54 10.94 -4.14
CA THR A 223 12.65 9.80 -3.88
C THR A 223 12.47 9.58 -2.38
N VAL A 224 11.24 9.27 -1.97
CA VAL A 224 10.89 8.84 -0.62
C VAL A 224 10.24 7.46 -0.68
N ILE A 225 10.69 6.52 0.15
CA ILE A 225 10.01 5.25 0.41
C ILE A 225 9.29 5.36 1.75
N THR A 226 7.97 5.19 1.73
CA THR A 226 7.07 5.27 2.88
C THR A 226 6.04 4.15 2.85
N ALA A 227 5.16 4.10 3.84
CA ALA A 227 3.93 3.33 3.77
C ALA A 227 2.69 4.19 3.97
N ASP A 228 1.55 3.67 3.53
CA ASP A 228 0.23 4.27 3.76
C ASP A 228 -0.27 4.06 5.20
N HIS A 229 0.11 2.95 5.85
CA HIS A 229 -0.14 2.63 7.25
C HIS A 229 0.89 1.61 7.79
N GLY A 230 0.70 1.18 9.03
CA GLY A 230 1.45 0.10 9.68
C GLY A 230 0.60 -1.15 9.86
N ASN A 231 1.00 -2.04 10.76
CA ASN A 231 0.30 -3.30 11.01
C ASN A 231 0.43 -3.70 12.49
N ALA A 232 -0.69 -3.92 13.18
CA ALA A 232 -0.69 -4.35 14.57
C ALA A 232 -0.72 -5.87 14.70
N LEU A 233 -0.11 -6.40 15.75
CA LEU A 233 0.01 -7.83 16.06
C LEU A 233 -0.42 -8.15 17.49
N GLY A 234 -1.33 -7.34 18.05
CA GLY A 234 -1.90 -7.52 19.38
C GLY A 234 -1.58 -6.40 20.35
N GLU A 235 -0.99 -5.30 19.87
CA GLU A 235 -0.72 -4.14 20.72
C GLU A 235 -2.01 -3.50 21.24
N TRP A 236 -1.92 -2.94 22.44
CA TRP A 236 -3.07 -2.41 23.16
C TRP A 236 -3.38 -0.98 22.72
N ALA A 237 -4.56 -0.76 22.14
CA ALA A 237 -5.01 0.58 21.83
C ALA A 237 -5.42 1.39 23.08
N THR A 238 -5.51 2.71 22.91
CA THR A 238 -5.95 3.64 23.96
C THR A 238 -7.20 4.42 23.49
N PRO A 239 -8.08 4.91 24.39
CA PRO A 239 -8.01 4.88 25.85
C PRO A 239 -8.50 3.56 26.49
N PHE A 240 -9.10 2.67 25.70
CA PHE A 240 -9.55 1.36 26.18
C PHE A 240 -8.54 0.29 25.75
N PRO A 241 -7.91 -0.43 26.69
CA PRO A 241 -6.95 -1.47 26.36
C PRO A 241 -7.71 -2.65 25.74
N VAL A 242 -7.84 -2.61 24.43
CA VAL A 242 -8.27 -3.72 23.59
C VAL A 242 -7.10 -4.04 22.67
N PRO A 243 -6.72 -5.33 22.52
CA PRO A 243 -5.63 -5.69 21.62
C PRO A 243 -6.11 -5.46 20.19
N VAL A 244 -5.25 -4.81 19.40
CA VAL A 244 -5.49 -4.51 17.99
C VAL A 244 -4.60 -5.40 17.15
N TYR A 245 -5.20 -6.00 16.13
CA TYR A 245 -4.52 -6.81 15.14
C TYR A 245 -4.85 -6.26 13.75
N PHE A 246 -3.88 -6.37 12.86
CA PHE A 246 -3.90 -5.84 11.49
C PHE A 246 -4.02 -4.32 11.47
N HIS A 247 -4.79 -3.78 10.56
CA HIS A 247 -4.84 -2.35 10.26
C HIS A 247 -6.29 -1.84 10.21
N PRO A 248 -7.07 -1.99 11.30
CA PRO A 248 -8.45 -1.52 11.31
C PRO A 248 -8.52 -0.02 11.01
N THR A 249 -9.41 0.35 10.09
CA THR A 249 -9.67 1.74 9.69
C THR A 249 -10.03 2.63 10.89
N ASN A 250 -9.58 3.87 10.88
CA ASN A 250 -9.81 4.90 11.90
C ASN A 250 -9.18 4.61 13.28
N ILE A 251 -8.24 3.65 13.39
CA ILE A 251 -7.56 3.38 14.66
C ILE A 251 -6.24 4.15 14.72
N ARG A 252 -6.07 4.92 15.80
CA ARG A 252 -4.91 5.80 16.02
C ARG A 252 -3.96 5.23 17.05
N MET A 253 -2.90 4.59 16.58
CA MET A 253 -1.81 4.05 17.39
C MET A 253 -0.49 4.04 16.60
N PRO A 254 0.67 4.19 17.28
CA PRO A 254 1.98 4.23 16.60
C PRO A 254 2.22 3.07 15.64
N GLU A 255 1.76 1.88 15.99
CA GLU A 255 1.88 0.65 15.23
C GLU A 255 1.17 0.70 13.86
N LEU A 256 0.18 1.60 13.72
CA LEU A 256 -0.62 1.76 12.50
C LEU A 256 -0.37 3.07 11.76
N ASN A 257 -0.01 4.15 12.45
CA ASN A 257 0.11 5.46 11.82
C ASN A 257 1.54 6.00 11.80
N THR A 258 2.46 5.43 12.56
CA THR A 258 3.88 5.84 12.48
C THR A 258 4.59 4.92 11.49
N VAL A 259 4.85 5.44 10.30
CA VAL A 259 5.39 4.70 9.15
C VAL A 259 6.84 5.14 8.85
N PRO A 260 7.64 4.32 8.13
CA PRO A 260 8.96 4.74 7.65
C PRO A 260 8.86 5.93 6.72
N TRP A 261 9.85 6.80 6.80
CA TRP A 261 10.12 7.85 5.82
C TRP A 261 11.59 7.79 5.48
N PHE A 262 11.89 6.98 4.47
CA PHE A 262 13.25 6.70 4.04
C PHE A 262 13.56 7.50 2.77
N VAL A 263 14.67 8.24 2.81
CA VAL A 263 15.15 9.06 1.69
C VAL A 263 16.50 8.50 1.24
N PRO A 264 16.54 7.69 0.16
CA PRO A 264 17.78 7.29 -0.47
C PRO A 264 18.58 8.51 -0.99
N PRO A 265 19.89 8.36 -1.23
CA PRO A 265 20.71 9.42 -1.81
C PRO A 265 20.16 9.86 -3.17
N TYR A 266 20.14 11.17 -3.40
CA TYR A 266 19.79 11.76 -4.70
C TYR A 266 20.74 12.92 -5.01
N THR A 267 20.92 13.22 -6.29
CA THR A 267 21.85 14.27 -6.73
C THR A 267 21.18 15.45 -7.43
N GLU A 268 19.95 15.26 -7.90
CA GLU A 268 19.19 16.26 -8.65
C GLU A 268 17.72 16.27 -8.23
N ARG A 269 17.00 17.33 -8.65
CA ARG A 269 15.56 17.51 -8.39
C ARG A 269 14.84 17.60 -9.72
N LYS A 270 13.61 17.08 -9.78
CA LYS A 270 12.75 17.24 -10.96
C LYS A 270 12.26 18.68 -11.09
N GLN A 271 12.12 19.15 -12.33
CA GLN A 271 11.35 20.36 -12.62
C GLN A 271 9.88 19.98 -12.77
N ILE A 272 9.11 20.14 -11.70
CA ILE A 272 7.69 19.78 -11.67
C ILE A 272 6.85 20.82 -12.39
N VAL A 273 6.04 20.39 -13.36
CA VAL A 273 5.13 21.25 -14.14
C VAL A 273 3.67 20.87 -13.89
N ARG A 274 2.87 21.83 -13.43
CA ARG A 274 1.41 21.69 -13.32
C ARG A 274 0.75 21.87 -14.69
N SER A 275 -0.23 21.04 -14.99
CA SER A 275 -1.03 21.20 -16.20
C SER A 275 -1.79 22.53 -16.14
N GLY A 276 -1.58 23.38 -17.15
CA GLY A 276 -2.06 24.77 -17.19
C GLY A 276 -0.96 25.84 -17.01
N ASP A 277 0.22 25.49 -16.49
CA ASP A 277 1.35 26.41 -16.30
C ASP A 277 2.44 26.26 -17.39
N ALA A 278 2.29 25.33 -18.33
CA ALA A 278 3.22 25.15 -19.45
C ALA A 278 3.02 26.26 -20.50
N PRO A 279 4.10 26.82 -21.08
CA PRO A 279 3.99 27.64 -22.29
C PRO A 279 3.25 26.86 -23.39
N GLU A 280 2.42 27.53 -24.19
CA GLU A 280 1.78 26.98 -25.39
C GLU A 280 2.83 26.62 -26.48
N GLU A 281 3.77 25.74 -26.18
CA GLU A 281 4.45 24.96 -27.19
C GLU A 281 3.83 23.57 -27.18
N THR A 282 3.39 23.17 -28.36
CA THR A 282 2.69 21.94 -28.69
C THR A 282 3.40 20.71 -28.10
N ILE A 283 3.07 20.37 -26.86
CA ILE A 283 3.11 18.99 -26.42
C ILE A 283 1.89 18.38 -27.11
N GLU A 284 2.13 17.66 -28.21
CA GLU A 284 1.22 16.59 -28.56
C GLU A 284 1.17 15.71 -27.31
N THR A 285 0.15 15.91 -26.47
CA THR A 285 -0.31 14.84 -25.60
C THR A 285 -0.38 13.63 -26.51
N PRO A 286 0.41 12.58 -26.28
CA PRO A 286 0.00 11.30 -26.78
C PRO A 286 -1.42 11.19 -26.25
N THR A 287 -2.40 11.17 -27.16
CA THR A 287 -3.65 10.50 -26.86
C THR A 287 -3.19 9.07 -26.61
N ALA A 288 -2.74 8.78 -25.39
CA ALA A 288 -2.81 7.45 -24.83
C ALA A 288 -4.22 7.03 -25.20
N ALA A 289 -4.29 5.97 -25.99
CA ALA A 289 -5.55 5.44 -26.45
C ALA A 289 -6.46 5.40 -25.23
N ASP A 290 -7.65 5.95 -25.40
CA ASP A 290 -8.79 5.79 -24.51
C ASP A 290 -9.26 4.31 -24.57
N GLU A 291 -8.30 3.40 -24.45
CA GLU A 291 -8.44 2.05 -23.95
C GLU A 291 -8.12 2.15 -22.47
N SER A 292 -8.90 2.95 -21.73
CA SER A 292 -9.17 2.57 -20.36
C SER A 292 -9.64 1.12 -20.46
N ALA A 293 -8.83 0.18 -20.02
CA ALA A 293 -9.34 -1.13 -19.67
C ALA A 293 -10.35 -0.83 -18.54
N GLU A 294 -11.61 -0.60 -18.91
CA GLU A 294 -12.72 -0.56 -17.97
C GLU A 294 -12.73 -1.95 -17.34
N SER A 295 -12.14 -2.06 -16.15
CA SER A 295 -12.41 -3.20 -15.30
C SER A 295 -13.87 -3.10 -14.87
N ASP A 296 -14.62 -4.19 -14.94
CA ASP A 296 -15.98 -4.19 -14.42
C ASP A 296 -15.94 -4.13 -12.89
N GLU A 297 -17.03 -3.73 -12.22
CA GLU A 297 -17.11 -3.72 -10.75
C GLU A 297 -16.78 -5.09 -10.15
N SER A 298 -17.08 -6.17 -10.87
CA SER A 298 -16.72 -7.55 -10.49
C SER A 298 -15.22 -7.75 -10.33
N ASP A 299 -14.40 -7.21 -11.23
CA ASP A 299 -12.95 -7.42 -11.20
C ASP A 299 -12.31 -6.69 -10.00
N VAL A 300 -12.90 -5.56 -9.61
CA VAL A 300 -12.49 -4.80 -8.42
C VAL A 300 -12.81 -5.61 -7.17
N GLU A 301 -14.03 -6.14 -7.08
CA GLU A 301 -14.47 -6.95 -5.94
C GLU A 301 -13.66 -8.24 -5.80
N GLU A 302 -13.41 -8.94 -6.92
CA GLU A 302 -12.60 -10.15 -6.95
C GLU A 302 -11.17 -9.89 -6.47
N ARG A 303 -10.51 -8.84 -6.98
CA ARG A 303 -9.12 -8.53 -6.59
C ARG A 303 -9.03 -8.01 -5.17
N LEU A 304 -9.99 -7.21 -4.71
CA LEU A 304 -10.05 -6.82 -3.31
C LEU A 304 -10.28 -8.04 -2.41
N SER A 305 -11.14 -8.98 -2.82
CA SER A 305 -11.33 -10.24 -2.10
C SER A 305 -10.04 -11.06 -2.03
N ALA A 306 -9.31 -11.20 -3.14
CA ALA A 306 -8.02 -11.90 -3.19
C ALA A 306 -6.97 -11.27 -2.25
N LEU A 307 -7.00 -9.95 -2.07
CA LEU A 307 -6.13 -9.22 -1.15
C LEU A 307 -6.63 -9.24 0.31
N GLY A 308 -7.82 -9.78 0.56
CA GLY A 308 -8.40 -9.88 1.91
C GLY A 308 -9.20 -8.67 2.37
N TYR A 309 -9.70 -7.89 1.41
CA TYR A 309 -10.50 -6.68 1.62
C TYR A 309 -12.02 -6.88 1.36
N ALA A 310 -12.52 -8.12 1.33
CA ALA A 310 -13.95 -8.43 1.22
C ALA A 310 -14.71 -8.28 2.56
N ASP A 311 -16.00 -7.90 2.46
CA ASP A 311 -16.93 -7.61 3.58
C ASP A 311 -17.61 -8.86 4.18
#